data_AF-A0A7Y5EH39-F1
#
_entry.id   AF-A0A7Y5EH39-F1
#
_cell.length_a   1.000
_cell.length_b   1.000
_cell.length_c   1.000
_cell.angle_alpha   90.00
_cell.angle_beta   90.00
_cell.angle_gamma   90.00
#
_symmetry.space_group_name_H-M   'P 1'
#
loop_
_entity.id
_entity.type
_entity.pdbx_description
1 polymer ?
#
loop_
_entity_poly.entity_id
_entity_poly.type
_entity_poly.pdbx_seq_one_letter_code
_entity_poly.pdbx_strand_id
1 'polypeptide(L)'
;MLIKLLFTLMMLTAPLAWAAPCPDWGRQQVDAEVAQLRATLAQWDDHYHRQGVALVSDELYDQSRQRLELLRQCFGLATGP
;
A
#
# COMPACT_ATOMS: atom_id res chain seq x y z
N MET A 1 -9.24 -10.66 35.70
CA MET A 1 -8.21 -11.47 35.01
C MET A 1 -8.48 -11.65 33.52
N LEU A 2 -9.74 -11.80 33.07
CA LEU A 2 -10.10 -11.86 31.63
C LEU A 2 -9.60 -10.67 30.80
N ILE A 3 -9.75 -9.43 31.31
CA ILE A 3 -9.31 -8.21 30.60
C ILE A 3 -7.78 -8.21 30.38
N LYS A 4 -7.00 -8.69 31.37
CA LYS A 4 -5.54 -8.81 31.23
C LYS A 4 -5.18 -9.84 30.14
N LEU A 5 -5.90 -10.96 30.07
CA LEU A 5 -5.67 -12.00 29.07
C LEU A 5 -6.01 -11.52 27.63
N LEU A 6 -7.08 -10.74 27.48
CA LEU A 6 -7.45 -10.12 26.20
C LEU A 6 -6.38 -9.12 25.71
N PHE A 7 -5.84 -8.29 26.61
CA PHE A 7 -4.78 -7.35 26.26
C PHE A 7 -3.47 -8.05 25.86
N THR A 8 -3.10 -9.17 26.50
CA THR A 8 -1.89 -9.92 26.13
C THR A 8 -2.03 -10.62 24.77
N LEU A 9 -3.22 -11.08 24.41
CA LEU A 9 -3.47 -11.75 23.12
C LEU A 9 -3.41 -10.76 21.94
N MET A 10 -3.85 -9.52 22.16
CA MET A 10 -3.88 -8.45 21.14
C MET A 10 -2.49 -7.91 20.77
N MET A 11 -1.50 -8.04 21.67
CA MET A 11 -0.10 -7.67 21.39
C MET A 11 0.65 -8.73 20.57
N LEU A 12 0.16 -9.98 20.54
CA LEU A 12 0.81 -11.08 19.84
C LEU A 12 0.45 -11.16 18.34
N THR A 13 -0.61 -10.45 17.93
CA THR A 13 -1.07 -10.39 16.54
C THR A 13 -0.67 -9.11 15.82
N ALA A 14 0.17 -8.27 16.44
CA ALA A 14 0.72 -7.11 15.76
C ALA A 14 1.53 -7.59 14.55
N PRO A 15 1.14 -7.22 13.32
CA PRO A 15 1.89 -7.62 12.15
C PRO A 15 3.28 -7.01 12.28
N LEU A 16 4.22 -7.91 12.40
CA LEU A 16 5.63 -7.70 12.24
C LEU A 16 5.85 -7.01 10.88
N ALA A 17 6.03 -5.69 10.90
CA ALA A 17 6.14 -4.83 9.71
C ALA A 17 7.49 -5.08 9.01
N TRP A 18 7.55 -6.15 8.23
CA TRP A 18 8.79 -6.54 7.56
C TRP A 18 8.94 -5.63 6.36
N ALA A 19 10.00 -4.83 6.34
CA ALA A 19 10.38 -4.12 5.13
C ALA A 19 10.61 -5.17 4.04
N ALA A 20 9.68 -5.26 3.09
CA ALA A 20 9.80 -6.18 1.98
C ALA A 20 11.10 -5.83 1.23
N PRO A 21 11.96 -6.82 0.93
CA PRO A 21 13.17 -6.56 0.16
C PRO A 21 12.80 -5.96 -1.19
N CYS A 22 13.65 -5.07 -1.70
CA CYS A 22 13.47 -4.54 -3.04
C CYS A 22 13.45 -5.68 -4.06
N PRO A 23 12.47 -5.71 -4.98
CA PRO A 23 12.39 -6.77 -5.96
C PRO A 23 13.54 -6.65 -6.97
N ASP A 24 14.08 -7.78 -7.41
CA ASP A 24 15.13 -7.84 -8.45
C ASP A 24 14.48 -7.77 -9.85
N TRP A 25 13.83 -6.64 -10.14
CA TRP A 25 13.08 -6.41 -11.38
C TRP A 25 13.84 -5.49 -12.33
N GLY A 26 13.68 -5.73 -13.63
CA GLY A 26 14.16 -4.82 -14.67
C GLY A 26 13.37 -3.51 -14.70
N ARG A 27 14.00 -2.42 -15.18
CA ARG A 27 13.39 -1.07 -15.24
C ARG A 27 12.04 -1.05 -15.95
N GLN A 28 11.90 -1.72 -17.09
CA GLN A 28 10.65 -1.77 -17.84
C GLN A 28 9.49 -2.33 -17.00
N GLN A 29 9.73 -3.36 -16.19
CA GLN A 29 8.70 -3.95 -15.35
C GLN A 29 8.28 -3.00 -14.23
N VAL A 30 9.25 -2.34 -13.59
CA VAL A 30 8.99 -1.36 -12.54
C VAL A 30 8.18 -0.19 -13.08
N ASP A 31 8.55 0.33 -14.26
CA ASP A 31 7.85 1.45 -14.88
C ASP A 31 6.39 1.09 -15.21
N ALA A 32 6.15 -0.12 -15.72
CA ALA A 32 4.80 -0.62 -15.98
C ALA A 32 3.96 -0.76 -14.71
N GLU A 33 4.53 -1.37 -13.66
CA GLU A 33 3.85 -1.55 -12.37
C GLU A 33 3.49 -0.22 -11.73
N VAL A 34 4.44 0.73 -11.73
CA VAL A 34 4.24 2.07 -11.17
C VAL A 34 3.19 2.85 -11.95
N ALA A 35 3.18 2.73 -13.29
CA ALA A 35 2.16 3.36 -14.12
C ALA A 35 0.77 2.80 -13.81
N GLN A 36 0.65 1.48 -13.69
CA GLN A 36 -0.61 0.83 -13.33
C GLN A 36 -1.10 1.27 -11.94
N LEU A 37 -0.23 1.20 -10.92
CA LEU A 37 -0.58 1.61 -9.55
C LEU A 37 -1.06 3.06 -9.49
N ARG A 38 -0.38 3.97 -10.18
CA ARG A 38 -0.78 5.38 -10.24
C ARG A 38 -2.16 5.56 -10.89
N ALA A 39 -2.41 4.88 -12.00
CA ALA A 39 -3.69 4.96 -12.69
C ALA A 39 -4.84 4.42 -11.84
N THR A 40 -4.64 3.26 -11.20
CA THR A 40 -5.62 2.64 -10.29
C THR A 40 -5.95 3.55 -9.10
N LEU A 41 -4.91 4.07 -8.43
CA LEU A 41 -5.10 4.97 -7.30
C LEU A 41 -5.84 6.24 -7.71
N ALA A 42 -5.45 6.85 -8.84
CA ALA A 42 -6.12 8.04 -9.34
C ALA A 42 -7.61 7.79 -9.64
N GLN A 43 -7.96 6.62 -10.19
CA GLN A 43 -9.36 6.25 -10.41
C GLN A 43 -10.12 6.10 -9.09
N TRP A 44 -9.54 5.43 -8.10
CA TRP A 44 -10.18 5.23 -6.80
C TRP A 44 -10.37 6.55 -6.05
N ASP A 45 -9.34 7.40 -6.04
CA ASP A 45 -9.38 8.75 -5.47
C ASP A 45 -10.51 9.57 -6.11
N ASP A 46 -10.67 9.43 -7.43
CA ASP A 46 -11.69 10.14 -8.17
C ASP A 46 -13.12 9.79 -7.73
N HIS A 47 -13.41 8.48 -7.67
CA HIS A 47 -14.71 7.98 -7.24
C HIS A 47 -14.99 8.35 -5.78
N TYR A 48 -13.97 8.25 -4.91
CA TYR A 48 -14.13 8.61 -3.51
C TYR A 48 -14.41 10.11 -3.36
N HIS A 49 -13.59 10.98 -3.95
CA HIS A 49 -13.69 12.42 -3.76
C HIS A 49 -14.84 13.08 -4.51
N ARG A 50 -15.15 12.64 -5.74
CA ARG A 50 -16.21 13.25 -6.55
C ARG A 50 -17.58 12.61 -6.36
N GLN A 51 -17.61 11.31 -6.07
CA GLN A 51 -18.85 10.54 -6.02
C GLN A 51 -19.18 10.02 -4.62
N GLY A 52 -18.24 10.10 -3.66
CA GLY A 52 -18.44 9.55 -2.32
C GLY A 52 -18.47 8.02 -2.30
N VAL A 53 -17.92 7.37 -3.33
CA VAL A 53 -17.96 5.90 -3.49
C VAL A 53 -16.57 5.31 -3.27
N ALA A 54 -16.43 4.49 -2.23
CA ALA A 54 -15.26 3.65 -2.05
C ALA A 54 -15.36 2.40 -2.95
N LEU A 55 -14.50 2.29 -3.95
CA LEU A 55 -14.48 1.16 -4.89
C LEU A 55 -13.78 -0.09 -4.31
N VAL A 56 -12.93 0.10 -3.32
CA VAL A 56 -12.19 -0.95 -2.60
C VAL A 56 -12.18 -0.65 -1.11
N SER A 57 -11.78 -1.61 -0.28
CA SER A 57 -11.57 -1.39 1.15
C SER A 57 -10.34 -0.51 1.42
N ASP A 58 -10.35 0.18 2.56
CA ASP A 58 -9.23 1.01 3.03
C ASP A 58 -7.91 0.23 3.05
N GLU A 59 -7.94 -1.04 3.48
CA GLU A 59 -6.74 -1.87 3.52
C GLU A 59 -6.15 -2.13 2.12
N LEU A 60 -6.98 -2.37 1.09
CA LEU A 60 -6.48 -2.56 -0.27
C LEU A 60 -5.94 -1.25 -0.87
N TYR A 61 -6.59 -0.13 -0.56
CA TYR A 61 -6.10 1.19 -0.93
C TYR A 61 -4.72 1.46 -0.29
N ASP A 62 -4.59 1.25 1.01
CA ASP A 62 -3.36 1.46 1.78
C ASP A 62 -2.22 0.56 1.32
N GLN A 63 -2.50 -0.73 1.10
CA GLN A 63 -1.50 -1.66 0.55
C GLN A 63 -1.02 -1.23 -0.84
N SER A 64 -1.92 -0.72 -1.68
CA SER A 64 -1.56 -0.22 -3.02
C SER A 64 -0.68 1.04 -2.93
N ARG A 65 -0.99 1.95 -2.02
CA ARG A 65 -0.17 3.14 -1.72
C ARG A 65 1.21 2.76 -1.20
N GLN A 66 1.29 1.83 -0.25
CA GLN A 66 2.54 1.32 0.30
C GLN A 66 3.39 0.62 -0.78
N ARG A 67 2.77 -0.16 -1.66
CA ARG A 67 3.46 -0.81 -2.78
C ARG A 67 4.08 0.21 -3.73
N LEU A 68 3.34 1.26 -4.09
CA LEU A 68 3.85 2.34 -4.93
C LEU A 68 5.05 3.05 -4.28
N GLU A 69 4.97 3.31 -2.98
CA GLU A 69 6.05 3.95 -2.23
C GLU A 69 7.30 3.06 -2.13
N LEU A 70 7.12 1.76 -1.86
CA LEU A 70 8.21 0.79 -1.86
C LEU A 70 8.96 0.78 -3.20
N LEU A 71 8.23 0.74 -4.32
CA LEU A 71 8.85 0.77 -5.65
C LEU A 71 9.57 2.10 -5.92
N ARG A 72 9.02 3.23 -5.46
CA ARG A 72 9.71 4.52 -5.54
C ARG A 72 11.04 4.52 -4.81
N GLN A 73 11.06 4.03 -3.59
CA GLN A 73 12.26 3.95 -2.76
C GLN A 73 13.30 2.99 -3.35
N CYS A 74 12.87 1.80 -3.76
CA CYS A 74 13.76 0.77 -4.30
C CYS A 74 14.44 1.17 -5.62
N PHE A 75 13.76 1.94 -6.47
CA PHE A 75 14.25 2.27 -7.81
C PHE A 75 14.59 3.75 -8.02
N GLY A 76 14.59 4.55 -6.94
CA GLY A 76 14.91 5.99 -6.98
C GLY A 76 13.99 6.78 -7.90
N LEU A 77 12.70 6.43 -7.94
CA LEU A 77 11.74 7.05 -8.86
C LEU A 77 11.27 8.37 -8.27
N ALA A 78 11.24 9.42 -9.09
CA ALA A 78 10.69 10.70 -8.67
C ALA A 78 9.23 10.53 -8.23
N THR A 79 8.91 11.18 -7.12
CA THR A 79 7.52 11.46 -6.73
C THR A 79 6.98 12.47 -7.74
N GLY A 80 6.52 11.96 -8.90
CA GLY A 80 5.83 12.78 -9.89
C GLY A 80 4.72 13.61 -9.23
N PRO A 81 4.42 14.81 -9.76
CA PRO A 81 3.38 15.69 -9.24
C PRO A 81 2.01 15.00 -9.20
#